data_AF-A0A9P1CIY3-F1
#
_entry.id   AF-A0A9P1CIY3-F1
#
_cell.length_a   1.000
_cell.length_b   1.000
_cell.length_c   1.000
_cell.angle_alpha   90.00
_cell.angle_beta   90.00
_cell.angle_gamma   90.00
#
_symmetry.space_group_name_H-M   'P 1'
#
loop_
_entity.id
_entity.type
_entity.pdbx_description
1 polymer ?
#
loop_
_entity_poly.entity_id
_entity_poly.type
_entity_poly.pdbx_seq_one_letter_code
_entity_poly.pdbx_strand_id
1 'polypeptide(L)'
;MWLIPVGLTEPSSWTDGGWFEKPGHPCFDGCWIHVPCKGQCLPEFHLVEDHDKIKDEPFPELYVGSGPDCHVRLDPKLFPARVCRFLKRKNVWYIETLHPNHQVSLQGATLETGRRSRLNNGEVIGLPALRAANGTTSYRIEIDDSEDKDTHPNRYPTRFPCRSSLLDAPEAPEELRRLAWQTDQMRRRSENDQVRVADWSNFSQYVKQHYLRHGIQCTSWKETGRGTPWDPKPPSFPARPLPPWICELLQDERPVSGVGRPLPFASSLRASGMDCTEEPTDICVPVVETQESVAATPPEETEVASEPAEVNPHLLMSIHDWLESIDDSLFMLQYYDRVISNFDSLKQIHDIYFHAGRLDAGFFVAAGITKLGHKRIIEKWFREKC
;
A
#
# COMPACT_ATOMS: atom_id res chain seq x y z
N MET A 1 -9.66 -15.72 -12.12
CA MET A 1 -11.05 -16.24 -12.01
C MET A 1 -11.97 -15.29 -12.72
N TRP A 2 -12.83 -15.82 -13.59
CA TRP A 2 -13.83 -15.07 -14.34
C TRP A 2 -15.23 -15.36 -13.82
N LEU A 3 -16.07 -14.32 -13.77
CA LEU A 3 -17.52 -14.45 -13.60
C LEU A 3 -18.20 -13.91 -14.85
N ILE A 4 -18.75 -14.82 -15.66
CA ILE A 4 -19.27 -14.53 -16.99
C ILE A 4 -20.79 -14.72 -16.97
N PRO A 5 -21.62 -13.72 -17.30
CA PRO A 5 -23.07 -13.89 -17.37
C PRO A 5 -23.48 -15.08 -18.24
N VAL A 6 -24.39 -15.91 -17.72
CA VAL A 6 -24.97 -17.03 -18.47
C VAL A 6 -25.74 -16.46 -19.66
N GLY A 7 -25.27 -16.78 -20.86
CA GLY A 7 -25.73 -16.21 -22.13
C GLY A 7 -24.57 -15.77 -23.02
N LEU A 8 -23.41 -15.47 -22.44
CA LEU A 8 -22.16 -15.33 -23.17
C LEU A 8 -21.50 -16.69 -23.38
N THR A 9 -21.08 -16.94 -24.62
CA THR A 9 -20.26 -18.12 -24.95
C THR A 9 -18.83 -17.94 -24.47
N GLU A 10 -18.30 -16.71 -24.56
CA GLU A 10 -16.93 -16.35 -24.23
C GLU A 10 -16.92 -15.01 -23.47
N PRO A 11 -15.92 -14.76 -22.61
CA PRO A 11 -15.76 -13.45 -21.98
C PRO A 11 -15.50 -12.34 -23.00
N SER A 12 -15.93 -11.12 -22.68
CA SER A 12 -15.74 -9.93 -23.52
C SER A 12 -14.27 -9.65 -23.78
N SER A 13 -13.97 -9.27 -25.02
CA SER A 13 -12.59 -8.98 -25.43
C SER A 13 -12.11 -7.71 -24.73
N TRP A 14 -11.05 -7.82 -23.96
CA TRP A 14 -10.35 -6.68 -23.39
C TRP A 14 -9.94 -5.53 -24.34
N THR A 15 -9.98 -5.73 -25.66
CA THR A 15 -9.69 -4.67 -26.65
C THR A 15 -10.90 -3.79 -26.96
N ASP A 16 -12.09 -4.11 -26.46
CA ASP A 16 -13.30 -3.31 -26.66
C ASP A 16 -13.32 -2.02 -25.83
N GLY A 17 -12.41 -1.89 -24.86
CA GLY A 17 -12.31 -0.73 -23.98
C GLY A 17 -13.42 -0.63 -22.94
N GLY A 18 -14.22 -1.68 -22.74
CA GLY A 18 -15.30 -1.73 -21.75
C GLY A 18 -14.88 -2.26 -20.38
N TRP A 19 -13.62 -2.68 -20.22
CA TRP A 19 -13.05 -3.13 -18.96
C TRP A 19 -12.52 -1.96 -18.15
N PHE A 20 -12.91 -1.91 -16.88
CA PHE A 20 -12.47 -0.90 -15.93
C PHE A 20 -11.92 -1.60 -14.68
N GLU A 21 -10.79 -1.10 -14.18
CA GLU A 21 -10.30 -1.54 -12.87
C GLU A 21 -11.21 -0.96 -11.79
N LYS A 22 -11.70 -1.83 -10.91
CA LYS A 22 -12.61 -1.44 -9.84
C LYS A 22 -12.21 -2.15 -8.55
N PRO A 23 -11.26 -1.59 -7.80
CA PRO A 23 -10.96 -2.11 -6.48
C PRO A 23 -12.23 -1.97 -5.61
N GLY A 24 -12.65 -3.06 -4.97
CA GLY A 24 -13.73 -3.04 -3.99
C GLY A 24 -13.32 -2.33 -2.70
N HIS A 25 -14.11 -2.49 -1.63
CA HIS A 25 -13.65 -2.15 -0.29
C HIS A 25 -13.68 -3.41 0.59
N PRO A 26 -12.54 -3.91 1.09
CA PRO A 26 -11.19 -3.35 0.94
C PRO A 26 -10.71 -3.34 -0.53
N CYS A 27 -9.83 -2.40 -0.86
CA CYS A 27 -9.26 -2.32 -2.20
C CYS A 27 -8.50 -3.60 -2.51
N PHE A 28 -8.88 -4.23 -3.61
CA PHE A 28 -8.23 -5.41 -4.12
C PHE A 28 -7.78 -5.13 -5.56
N ASP A 29 -6.48 -4.94 -5.71
CA ASP A 29 -5.85 -4.75 -7.03
C ASP A 29 -6.03 -6.01 -7.88
N GLY A 30 -6.18 -5.83 -9.20
CA GLY A 30 -6.44 -6.95 -10.11
C GLY A 30 -7.91 -7.39 -10.19
N CYS A 31 -8.85 -6.60 -9.65
CA CYS A 31 -10.28 -6.78 -9.89
C CYS A 31 -10.77 -5.86 -11.02
N TRP A 32 -11.25 -6.48 -12.10
CA TRP A 32 -11.72 -5.81 -13.29
C TRP A 32 -13.19 -6.09 -13.52
N ILE A 33 -13.91 -5.07 -13.96
CA ILE A 33 -15.33 -5.15 -14.31
C ILE A 33 -15.52 -4.75 -15.77
N HIS A 34 -16.28 -5.55 -16.51
CA HIS A 34 -16.80 -5.17 -17.81
C HIS A 34 -18.26 -4.74 -17.67
N VAL A 35 -18.60 -3.56 -18.16
CA VAL A 35 -20.00 -3.07 -18.12
C VAL A 35 -20.89 -4.02 -18.94
N PRO A 36 -22.15 -4.29 -18.54
CA PRO A 36 -23.00 -5.21 -19.27
C PRO A 36 -23.13 -4.82 -20.74
N CYS A 37 -22.90 -5.78 -21.64
CA CYS A 37 -23.16 -5.62 -23.06
C CYS A 37 -24.68 -5.45 -23.32
N LYS A 38 -25.06 -4.86 -24.47
CA LYS A 38 -26.47 -4.64 -24.82
C LYS A 38 -27.29 -5.92 -24.66
N GLY A 39 -28.31 -5.88 -23.80
CA GLY A 39 -29.21 -7.01 -23.53
C GLY A 39 -28.84 -7.84 -22.29
N GLN A 40 -27.76 -7.50 -21.59
CA GLN A 40 -27.37 -8.16 -20.34
C GLN A 40 -27.65 -7.29 -19.12
N CYS A 41 -28.08 -7.94 -18.04
CA CYS A 41 -28.32 -7.29 -16.76
C CYS A 41 -27.11 -7.35 -15.83
N LEU A 42 -26.19 -8.29 -16.07
CA LEU A 42 -25.06 -8.56 -15.21
C LEU A 42 -23.74 -8.15 -15.89
N PRO A 43 -22.82 -7.49 -15.16
CA PRO A 43 -21.48 -7.19 -15.67
C PRO A 43 -20.59 -8.44 -15.65
N GLU A 44 -19.55 -8.49 -16.48
CA GLU A 44 -18.51 -9.52 -16.35
C GLU A 44 -17.46 -9.09 -15.33
N PHE A 45 -16.84 -10.07 -14.68
CA PHE A 45 -15.73 -9.83 -13.77
C PHE A 45 -14.54 -10.69 -14.10
N HIS A 46 -13.37 -10.09 -14.01
CA HIS A 46 -12.11 -10.81 -14.02
C HIS A 46 -11.31 -10.46 -12.79
N LEU A 47 -10.94 -11.49 -12.05
CA LEU A 47 -10.10 -11.40 -10.88
C LEU A 47 -8.76 -12.05 -11.18
N VAL A 48 -7.72 -11.23 -11.25
CA VAL A 48 -6.33 -11.66 -11.31
C VAL A 48 -5.81 -11.70 -9.88
N GLU A 49 -5.23 -12.82 -9.47
CA GLU A 49 -4.50 -12.83 -8.21
C GLU A 49 -3.16 -12.16 -8.44
N ASP A 50 -2.94 -11.03 -7.77
CA ASP A 50 -1.65 -10.37 -7.88
C ASP A 50 -0.55 -11.24 -7.25
N HIS A 51 0.59 -11.34 -7.93
CA HIS A 51 1.71 -12.17 -7.50
C HIS A 51 2.47 -11.56 -6.31
N ASP A 52 2.15 -10.31 -5.95
CA ASP A 52 2.85 -9.53 -4.92
C ASP A 52 2.33 -9.76 -3.49
N LYS A 53 1.39 -10.69 -3.29
CA LYS A 53 0.84 -10.96 -1.96
C LYS A 53 1.93 -11.37 -0.98
N ILE A 54 2.03 -10.59 0.10
CA ILE A 54 2.90 -10.91 1.22
C ILE A 54 2.30 -12.11 1.94
N LYS A 55 3.14 -13.00 2.48
CA LYS A 55 2.73 -14.21 3.21
C LYS A 55 1.68 -13.96 4.31
N ASP A 56 1.64 -12.74 4.84
CA ASP A 56 0.79 -12.33 5.96
C ASP A 56 -0.45 -11.53 5.51
N GLU A 57 -0.62 -11.26 4.21
CA GLU A 57 -1.79 -10.56 3.70
C GLU A 57 -3.01 -11.51 3.69
N PRO A 58 -4.20 -11.06 4.16
CA PRO A 58 -5.38 -11.89 4.13
C PRO A 58 -5.69 -12.33 2.70
N PHE A 59 -6.21 -13.55 2.59
CA PHE A 59 -6.68 -14.06 1.31
C PHE A 59 -7.75 -13.14 0.71
N PRO A 60 -7.81 -13.05 -0.63
CA PRO A 60 -8.73 -12.15 -1.30
C PRO A 60 -10.17 -12.59 -1.01
N GLU A 61 -10.98 -11.65 -0.53
CA GLU A 61 -12.42 -11.81 -0.37
C GLU A 61 -13.15 -10.85 -1.31
N LEU A 62 -13.88 -11.39 -2.29
CA LEU A 62 -14.65 -10.61 -3.25
C LEU A 62 -16.12 -10.65 -2.84
N TYR A 63 -16.69 -9.48 -2.58
CA TYR A 63 -18.07 -9.32 -2.12
C TYR A 63 -19.01 -8.98 -3.27
N VAL A 64 -20.18 -9.61 -3.27
CA VAL A 64 -21.28 -9.36 -4.21
C VAL A 64 -22.50 -8.88 -3.45
N GLY A 65 -23.07 -7.76 -3.87
CA GLY A 65 -24.22 -7.15 -3.21
C GLY A 65 -24.43 -5.70 -3.62
N SER A 66 -25.34 -4.99 -2.97
CA SER A 66 -25.60 -3.58 -3.28
C SER A 66 -24.78 -2.58 -2.49
N GLY A 67 -24.04 -3.07 -1.49
CA GLY A 67 -23.24 -2.25 -0.59
C GLY A 67 -22.17 -1.45 -1.35
N PRO A 68 -21.78 -0.27 -0.81
CA PRO A 68 -20.68 0.51 -1.39
C PRO A 68 -19.33 -0.22 -1.30
N ASP A 69 -19.23 -1.19 -0.40
CA ASP A 69 -18.09 -2.06 -0.15
C ASP A 69 -18.07 -3.33 -1.02
N CYS A 70 -19.10 -3.57 -1.81
CA CYS A 70 -19.14 -4.71 -2.71
C CYS A 70 -18.31 -4.47 -3.98
N HIS A 71 -17.57 -5.49 -4.38
CA HIS A 71 -16.77 -5.49 -5.60
C HIS A 71 -17.70 -5.60 -6.82
N VAL A 72 -18.65 -6.54 -6.73
CA VAL A 72 -19.75 -6.69 -7.68
C VAL A 72 -20.95 -5.93 -7.12
N ARG A 73 -21.12 -4.67 -7.57
CA ARG A 73 -22.24 -3.83 -7.15
C ARG A 73 -23.50 -4.18 -7.93
N LEU A 74 -24.49 -4.68 -7.22
CA LEU A 74 -25.83 -4.95 -7.72
C LEU A 74 -26.77 -3.77 -7.39
N ASP A 75 -27.95 -3.76 -8.00
CA ASP A 75 -28.94 -2.70 -7.76
C ASP A 75 -29.39 -2.68 -6.28
N PRO A 76 -29.22 -1.55 -5.56
CA PRO A 76 -29.61 -1.41 -4.16
C PRO A 76 -31.10 -1.52 -3.87
N LYS A 77 -31.96 -1.32 -4.87
CA LYS A 77 -33.40 -1.52 -4.71
C LYS A 77 -33.77 -2.99 -4.63
N LEU A 78 -32.87 -3.84 -5.10
CA LEU A 78 -33.18 -5.20 -5.47
C LEU A 78 -32.38 -6.24 -4.66
N PHE A 79 -31.20 -5.86 -4.18
CA PHE A 79 -30.31 -6.75 -3.43
C PHE A 79 -29.88 -6.13 -2.10
N PRO A 80 -29.62 -6.96 -1.07
CA PRO A 80 -29.06 -6.52 0.20
C PRO A 80 -27.63 -6.05 0.01
N ALA A 81 -27.10 -5.35 1.04
CA ALA A 81 -25.75 -4.81 1.01
C ALA A 81 -24.71 -5.87 0.66
N ARG A 82 -24.81 -7.08 1.22
CA ARG A 82 -23.95 -8.24 0.88
C ARG A 82 -24.84 -9.47 0.68
N VAL A 83 -24.77 -10.07 -0.51
CA VAL A 83 -25.51 -11.28 -0.90
C VAL A 83 -24.64 -12.52 -0.66
N CYS A 84 -23.45 -12.52 -1.24
CA CYS A 84 -22.47 -13.59 -1.09
C CYS A 84 -21.05 -13.03 -1.17
N ARG A 85 -20.07 -13.87 -0.80
CA ARG A 85 -18.65 -13.61 -1.03
C ARG A 85 -17.97 -14.79 -1.70
N PHE A 86 -16.96 -14.48 -2.48
CA PHE A 86 -15.99 -15.40 -3.02
C PHE A 86 -14.71 -15.28 -2.21
N LEU A 87 -14.15 -16.40 -1.80
CA LEU A 87 -12.92 -16.42 -1.01
C LEU A 87 -11.97 -17.47 -1.57
N LYS A 88 -10.71 -17.10 -1.74
CA LYS A 88 -9.65 -18.06 -2.08
C LYS A 88 -9.01 -18.56 -0.79
N ARG A 89 -8.77 -19.87 -0.67
CA ARG A 89 -7.90 -20.40 0.38
C ARG A 89 -6.92 -21.37 -0.25
N LYS A 90 -5.63 -21.07 -0.11
CA LYS A 90 -4.58 -21.74 -0.88
C LYS A 90 -4.89 -21.57 -2.37
N ASN A 91 -5.16 -22.67 -3.09
CA ASN A 91 -5.47 -22.66 -4.52
C ASN A 91 -6.93 -23.08 -4.80
N VAL A 92 -7.82 -22.93 -3.84
CA VAL A 92 -9.23 -23.34 -4.00
C VAL A 92 -10.12 -22.14 -3.76
N TRP A 93 -11.03 -21.91 -4.70
CA TRP A 93 -12.08 -20.91 -4.60
C TRP A 93 -13.31 -21.49 -3.90
N TYR A 94 -13.93 -20.67 -3.08
CA TYR A 94 -15.16 -20.99 -2.38
C TYR A 94 -16.16 -19.84 -2.55
N ILE A 95 -17.44 -20.18 -2.50
CA ILE A 95 -18.56 -19.24 -2.38
C ILE A 95 -19.23 -19.44 -1.02
N GLU A 96 -19.66 -18.35 -0.42
CA GLU A 96 -20.41 -18.34 0.84
C GLU A 96 -21.59 -17.37 0.73
N THR A 97 -22.80 -17.87 0.95
CA THR A 97 -24.00 -17.03 1.02
C THR A 97 -24.03 -16.29 2.36
N LEU A 98 -24.20 -14.98 2.33
CA LEU A 98 -24.14 -14.13 3.52
C LEU A 98 -25.54 -13.71 4.03
N HIS A 99 -26.57 -13.82 3.20
CA HIS A 99 -27.90 -13.32 3.52
C HIS A 99 -28.97 -14.42 3.45
N PRO A 100 -29.74 -14.68 4.53
CA PRO A 100 -30.66 -15.83 4.61
C PRO A 100 -31.85 -15.76 3.64
N ASN A 101 -32.37 -14.55 3.38
CA ASN A 101 -33.52 -14.37 2.48
C ASN A 101 -33.16 -14.34 0.99
N HIS A 102 -31.87 -14.39 0.65
CA HIS A 102 -31.39 -14.26 -0.72
C HIS A 102 -30.68 -15.54 -1.11
N GLN A 103 -31.45 -16.45 -1.70
CA GLN A 103 -30.96 -17.77 -2.10
C GLN A 103 -30.00 -17.64 -3.28
N VAL A 104 -28.72 -17.90 -3.00
CA VAL A 104 -27.70 -18.15 -4.03
C VAL A 104 -27.69 -19.64 -4.32
N SER A 105 -27.62 -20.02 -5.59
CA SER A 105 -27.53 -21.42 -6.00
C SER A 105 -26.21 -21.70 -6.72
N LEU A 106 -25.73 -22.93 -6.61
CA LEU A 106 -24.58 -23.46 -7.34
C LEU A 106 -25.04 -24.71 -8.08
N GLN A 107 -24.91 -24.72 -9.41
CA GLN A 107 -25.45 -25.79 -10.28
C GLN A 107 -26.94 -26.08 -10.02
N GLY A 108 -27.72 -25.04 -9.73
CA GLY A 108 -29.15 -25.12 -9.42
C GLY A 108 -29.49 -25.54 -7.99
N ALA A 109 -28.52 -26.00 -7.19
CA ALA A 109 -28.74 -26.32 -5.77
C ALA A 109 -28.58 -25.07 -4.89
N THR A 110 -29.57 -24.77 -4.05
CA THR A 110 -29.51 -23.65 -3.10
C THR A 110 -28.41 -23.86 -2.06
N LEU A 111 -27.59 -22.84 -1.85
CA LEU A 111 -26.51 -22.84 -0.87
C LEU A 111 -27.01 -22.44 0.52
N GLU A 112 -26.54 -23.15 1.55
CA GLU A 112 -26.82 -22.81 2.96
C GLU A 112 -26.09 -21.51 3.36
N THR A 113 -26.77 -20.64 4.12
CA THR A 113 -26.17 -19.37 4.60
C THR A 113 -25.04 -19.64 5.60
N GLY A 114 -23.91 -18.96 5.43
CA GLY A 114 -22.71 -19.11 6.25
C GLY A 114 -21.88 -20.37 5.97
N ARG A 115 -22.36 -21.28 5.10
CA ARG A 115 -21.61 -22.47 4.70
C ARG A 115 -20.84 -22.19 3.41
N ARG A 116 -19.59 -22.65 3.38
CA ARG A 116 -18.71 -22.52 2.22
C ARG A 116 -18.89 -23.70 1.28
N SER A 117 -19.09 -23.40 0.01
CA SER A 117 -19.11 -24.38 -1.07
C SER A 117 -17.91 -24.16 -1.97
N ARG A 118 -17.19 -25.25 -2.27
CA ARG A 118 -16.06 -25.21 -3.20
C ARG A 118 -16.58 -24.92 -4.60
N LEU A 119 -15.88 -24.04 -5.31
CA LEU A 119 -16.13 -23.71 -6.71
C LEU A 119 -15.21 -24.52 -7.61
N ASN A 120 -15.76 -25.02 -8.71
CA ASN A 120 -15.01 -25.68 -9.78
C ASN A 120 -15.17 -24.91 -11.10
N ASN A 121 -14.20 -25.12 -12.00
CA ASN A 121 -14.25 -24.53 -13.33
C ASN A 121 -15.50 -24.97 -14.10
N GLY A 122 -16.17 -24.02 -14.76
CA GLY A 122 -17.38 -24.24 -15.54
C GLY A 122 -18.68 -24.28 -14.72
N GLU A 123 -18.62 -24.15 -13.39
CA GLU A 123 -19.85 -24.15 -12.57
C GLU A 123 -20.69 -22.89 -12.77
N VAL A 124 -22.01 -23.05 -12.63
CA VAL A 124 -22.97 -21.94 -12.75
C VAL A 124 -23.48 -21.54 -11.38
N ILE A 125 -23.32 -20.26 -11.05
CA ILE A 125 -23.86 -19.63 -9.84
C ILE A 125 -25.13 -18.90 -10.24
N GLY A 126 -26.26 -19.22 -9.62
CA GLY A 126 -27.46 -18.39 -9.68
C GLY A 126 -27.46 -17.37 -8.55
N LEU A 127 -27.50 -16.09 -8.88
CA LEU A 127 -27.86 -15.06 -7.92
C LEU A 127 -29.38 -15.03 -7.72
N PRO A 128 -29.88 -14.53 -6.58
CA PRO A 128 -31.31 -14.43 -6.31
C PRO A 128 -31.97 -13.70 -7.47
N ALA A 129 -32.79 -14.42 -8.24
CA ALA A 129 -33.53 -13.82 -9.31
C ALA A 129 -34.52 -12.85 -8.69
N LEU A 130 -34.40 -11.56 -8.99
CA LEU A 130 -35.59 -10.74 -8.89
C LEU A 130 -36.59 -11.25 -9.89
N ARG A 131 -37.86 -11.13 -9.54
CA ARG A 131 -39.00 -11.32 -10.44
C ARG A 131 -39.00 -10.33 -11.64
N ALA A 132 -37.83 -9.90 -12.11
CA ALA A 132 -37.64 -9.19 -13.35
C ALA A 132 -37.85 -10.20 -14.48
N ALA A 133 -38.86 -9.91 -15.31
CA ALA A 133 -39.61 -10.90 -16.05
C ALA A 133 -38.83 -11.85 -16.97
N ASN A 134 -37.58 -11.60 -17.39
CA ASN A 134 -36.89 -12.44 -18.38
C ASN A 134 -35.33 -12.37 -18.36
N GLY A 135 -34.69 -11.89 -17.30
CA GLY A 135 -33.21 -11.69 -17.29
C GLY A 135 -32.45 -12.86 -16.66
N THR A 136 -31.35 -13.32 -17.28
CA THR A 136 -30.42 -14.27 -16.64
C THR A 136 -29.71 -13.59 -15.47
N THR A 137 -29.89 -14.14 -14.26
CA THR A 137 -29.22 -13.69 -13.03
C THR A 137 -28.11 -14.65 -12.60
N SER A 138 -27.52 -15.36 -13.56
CA SER A 138 -26.53 -16.40 -13.28
C SER A 138 -25.18 -16.07 -13.90
N TYR A 139 -24.11 -16.49 -13.23
CA TYR A 139 -22.73 -16.45 -13.73
C TYR A 139 -22.21 -17.86 -13.98
N ARG A 140 -21.53 -18.08 -15.10
CA ARG A 140 -20.59 -19.20 -15.28
C ARG A 140 -19.24 -18.78 -14.73
N ILE A 141 -18.62 -19.65 -13.95
CA ILE A 141 -17.29 -19.44 -13.39
C ILE A 141 -16.28 -20.05 -14.34
N GLU A 142 -15.25 -19.29 -14.70
CA GLU A 142 -14.05 -19.87 -15.31
C GLU A 142 -12.85 -19.66 -14.39
N ILE A 143 -12.28 -20.78 -13.93
CA ILE A 143 -11.09 -20.80 -13.10
C ILE A 143 -9.94 -21.24 -14.00
N ASP A 144 -9.11 -20.28 -14.36
CA ASP A 144 -7.87 -20.58 -15.06
C ASP A 144 -6.83 -21.08 -14.04
N ASP A 145 -6.79 -22.41 -13.88
CA ASP A 145 -5.75 -23.09 -13.09
C ASP A 145 -4.49 -23.36 -13.94
N SER A 146 -4.48 -22.96 -15.23
CA SER A 146 -3.36 -23.18 -16.14
C SER A 146 -2.24 -22.16 -15.98
N GLU A 147 -2.38 -21.22 -15.02
CA GLU A 147 -1.25 -20.41 -14.59
C GLU A 147 -0.16 -21.30 -13.99
N ASP A 148 0.79 -21.65 -14.87
CA ASP A 148 2.03 -22.33 -14.58
C ASP A 148 2.61 -21.77 -13.28
N LYS A 149 2.66 -22.61 -12.25
CA LYS A 149 3.34 -22.32 -10.98
C LYS A 149 4.82 -21.99 -11.16
N ASP A 150 5.37 -22.25 -12.35
CA ASP A 150 6.73 -21.94 -12.76
C ASP A 150 6.87 -20.63 -13.55
N THR A 151 5.78 -19.96 -13.94
CA THR A 151 5.86 -18.65 -14.58
C THR A 151 6.00 -17.54 -13.54
N HIS A 152 7.27 -17.24 -13.24
CA HIS A 152 7.86 -16.09 -12.58
C HIS A 152 6.96 -15.13 -11.76
N PRO A 153 7.35 -14.75 -10.52
CA PRO A 153 6.68 -13.74 -9.68
C PRO A 153 6.66 -12.31 -10.27
N ASN A 154 7.06 -12.14 -11.52
CA ASN A 154 7.13 -10.88 -12.24
C ASN A 154 6.31 -10.97 -13.55
N ARG A 155 5.14 -11.61 -13.53
CA ARG A 155 4.25 -11.61 -14.68
C ARG A 155 3.75 -10.18 -14.85
N TYR A 156 4.25 -9.52 -15.90
CA TYR A 156 3.74 -8.24 -16.35
C TYR A 156 2.22 -8.34 -16.40
N PRO A 157 1.47 -7.46 -15.70
CA PRO A 157 0.03 -7.50 -15.73
C PRO A 157 -0.35 -7.50 -17.19
N THR A 158 -1.22 -8.44 -17.57
CA THR A 158 -1.55 -8.66 -18.98
C THR A 158 -1.98 -7.36 -19.65
N ARG A 159 -2.46 -6.37 -18.87
CA ARG A 159 -2.79 -5.01 -19.34
C ARG A 159 -2.44 -3.96 -18.27
N PHE A 160 -1.41 -3.17 -18.52
CA PHE A 160 -1.12 -1.95 -17.76
C PHE A 160 -2.08 -0.83 -18.23
N PRO A 161 -2.75 -0.09 -17.35
CA PRO A 161 -3.63 1.01 -17.75
C PRO A 161 -2.80 2.09 -18.43
N CYS A 162 -2.80 2.11 -19.76
CA CYS A 162 -1.96 3.01 -20.54
C CYS A 162 -2.76 3.60 -21.70
N ARG A 163 -3.51 4.67 -21.40
CA ARG A 163 -3.46 5.82 -22.31
C ARG A 163 -2.46 6.78 -21.71
N SER A 164 -1.44 7.15 -22.49
CA SER A 164 -0.60 8.29 -22.18
C SER A 164 -1.51 9.47 -21.81
N SER A 165 -1.16 10.22 -20.76
CA SER A 165 -1.87 11.46 -20.41
C SER A 165 -1.78 12.50 -21.53
N LEU A 166 -0.83 12.34 -22.44
CA LEU A 166 -0.69 13.10 -23.66
C LEU A 166 -1.33 12.30 -24.82
N LEU A 167 -2.43 12.83 -25.36
CA LEU A 167 -3.17 12.26 -26.49
C LEU A 167 -2.28 12.01 -27.73
N ASP A 168 -1.28 12.87 -27.94
CA ASP A 168 -0.41 12.84 -29.13
C ASP A 168 0.95 12.16 -28.88
N ALA A 169 1.21 11.62 -27.69
CA ALA A 169 2.47 10.94 -27.45
C ALA A 169 2.49 9.57 -28.14
N PRO A 170 3.62 9.19 -28.78
CA PRO A 170 3.74 7.87 -29.39
C PRO A 170 3.60 6.78 -28.32
N GLU A 171 2.92 5.69 -28.68
CA GLU A 171 2.74 4.56 -27.78
C GLU A 171 4.09 3.88 -27.53
N ALA A 172 4.47 3.73 -26.26
CA ALA A 172 5.72 3.08 -25.91
C ALA A 172 5.68 1.60 -26.35
N PRO A 173 6.76 1.07 -26.97
CA PRO A 173 6.90 -0.35 -27.25
C PRO A 173 6.53 -1.21 -26.03
N GLU A 174 5.81 -2.32 -26.26
CA GLU A 174 5.31 -3.18 -25.17
C GLU A 174 6.44 -3.66 -24.24
N GLU A 175 7.61 -3.97 -24.79
CA GLU A 175 8.79 -4.35 -24.01
C GLU A 175 9.25 -3.24 -23.05
N LEU A 176 9.22 -1.97 -23.47
CA LEU A 176 9.61 -0.85 -22.62
C LEU A 176 8.58 -0.61 -21.51
N ARG A 177 7.29 -0.79 -21.82
CA ARG A 177 6.23 -0.77 -20.79
C ARG A 177 6.42 -1.90 -19.77
N ARG A 178 6.78 -3.09 -20.25
CA ARG A 178 7.14 -4.24 -19.42
C ARG A 178 8.31 -3.95 -18.49
N LEU A 179 9.38 -3.36 -19.02
CA LEU A 179 10.56 -2.98 -18.24
C LEU A 179 10.24 -1.92 -17.20
N ALA A 180 9.41 -0.92 -17.53
CA ALA A 180 8.98 0.09 -16.58
C ALA A 180 8.24 -0.53 -15.39
N TRP A 181 7.29 -1.44 -15.65
CA TRP A 181 6.58 -2.17 -14.60
C TRP A 181 7.52 -3.06 -13.78
N GLN A 182 8.40 -3.84 -14.43
CA GLN A 182 9.38 -4.68 -13.72
C GLN A 182 10.32 -3.83 -12.84
N THR A 183 10.65 -2.61 -13.27
CA THR A 183 11.47 -1.67 -12.49
C THR A 183 10.73 -1.19 -11.24
N ASP A 184 9.44 -0.85 -11.35
CA ASP A 184 8.62 -0.51 -10.19
C ASP A 184 8.47 -1.69 -9.23
N GLN A 185 8.32 -2.91 -9.76
CA GLN A 185 8.27 -4.12 -8.95
C GLN A 185 9.57 -4.38 -8.20
N MET A 186 10.71 -4.26 -8.88
CA MET A 186 12.02 -4.36 -8.23
C MET A 186 12.18 -3.31 -7.13
N ARG A 187 11.70 -2.07 -7.36
CA ARG A 187 11.68 -1.00 -6.35
C ARG A 187 10.84 -1.40 -5.13
N ARG A 188 9.58 -1.77 -5.30
CA ARG A 188 8.68 -2.18 -4.20
C ARG A 188 9.22 -3.37 -3.42
N ARG A 189 9.71 -4.39 -4.13
CA ARG A 189 10.33 -5.57 -3.51
C ARG A 189 11.59 -5.18 -2.74
N SER A 190 12.39 -4.24 -3.25
CA SER A 190 13.57 -3.73 -2.55
C SER A 190 13.20 -2.94 -1.30
N GLU A 191 12.12 -2.16 -1.31
CA GLU A 191 11.61 -1.46 -0.13
C GLU A 191 11.20 -2.44 0.99
N ASN A 192 10.87 -3.68 0.61
CA ASN A 192 10.52 -4.78 1.49
C ASN A 192 11.70 -5.74 1.78
N ASP A 193 12.94 -5.40 1.40
CA ASP A 193 14.14 -6.25 1.52
C ASP A 193 14.05 -7.61 0.79
N GLN A 194 13.20 -7.74 -0.23
CA GLN A 194 12.99 -8.98 -0.98
C GLN A 194 13.91 -9.13 -2.21
N VAL A 195 14.82 -8.17 -2.43
CA VAL A 195 15.72 -8.13 -3.60
C VAL A 195 17.14 -8.04 -3.10
N ARG A 196 18.00 -8.98 -3.51
CA ARG A 196 19.44 -8.92 -3.18
C ARG A 196 20.14 -7.91 -4.10
N VAL A 197 21.25 -7.37 -3.65
CA VAL A 197 22.09 -6.44 -4.46
C VAL A 197 22.47 -7.06 -5.81
N ALA A 198 22.75 -8.37 -5.83
CA ALA A 198 23.05 -9.11 -7.07
C ALA A 198 21.86 -9.14 -8.05
N ASP A 199 20.63 -9.30 -7.55
CA ASP A 199 19.41 -9.31 -8.38
C ASP A 199 19.19 -7.93 -9.02
N TRP A 200 19.42 -6.86 -8.26
CA TRP A 200 19.39 -5.49 -8.76
C TRP A 200 20.42 -5.23 -9.86
N SER A 201 21.67 -5.68 -9.65
CA SER A 201 22.73 -5.54 -10.64
C SER A 201 22.35 -6.26 -11.94
N ASN A 202 21.91 -7.51 -11.85
CA ASN A 202 21.49 -8.31 -13.00
C ASN A 202 20.30 -7.66 -13.74
N PHE A 203 19.29 -7.20 -13.00
CA PHE A 203 18.14 -6.50 -13.59
C PHE A 203 18.55 -5.20 -14.27
N SER A 204 19.45 -4.42 -13.67
CA SER A 204 19.92 -3.17 -14.28
C SER A 204 20.66 -3.40 -15.61
N GLN A 205 21.46 -4.47 -15.71
CA GLN A 205 22.12 -4.87 -16.95
C GLN A 205 21.10 -5.33 -18.00
N TYR A 206 20.09 -6.08 -17.58
CA TYR A 206 18.97 -6.50 -18.43
C TYR A 206 18.21 -5.29 -19.01
N VAL A 207 17.84 -4.31 -18.18
CA VAL A 207 17.20 -3.07 -18.62
C VAL A 207 18.10 -2.30 -19.60
N LYS A 208 19.39 -2.17 -19.29
CA LYS A 208 20.36 -1.49 -20.16
C LYS A 208 20.46 -2.13 -21.54
N GLN A 209 20.53 -3.47 -21.60
CA GLN A 209 20.56 -4.19 -22.87
C GLN A 209 19.28 -4.00 -23.69
N HIS A 210 18.11 -3.98 -23.03
CA HIS A 210 16.85 -3.73 -23.73
C HIS A 210 16.74 -2.29 -24.24
N TYR A 211 17.12 -1.29 -23.45
CA TYR A 211 17.12 0.11 -23.89
C TYR A 211 18.02 0.29 -25.13
N LEU A 212 19.18 -0.36 -25.15
CA LEU A 212 20.09 -0.33 -26.31
C LEU A 212 19.44 -0.89 -27.58
N ARG A 213 18.63 -1.95 -27.49
CA ARG A 213 17.90 -2.52 -28.66
C ARG A 213 16.88 -1.54 -29.26
N HIS A 214 16.33 -0.65 -28.43
CA HIS A 214 15.40 0.41 -28.85
C HIS A 214 16.14 1.72 -29.20
N GLY A 215 17.47 1.70 -29.32
CA GLY A 215 18.27 2.89 -29.64
C GLY A 215 18.41 3.89 -28.49
N ILE A 216 18.01 3.52 -27.28
CA ILE A 216 18.11 4.35 -26.07
C ILE A 216 19.47 4.07 -25.43
N GLN A 217 20.37 5.05 -25.45
CA GLN A 217 21.67 4.94 -24.81
C GLN A 217 21.60 5.39 -23.34
N CYS A 218 21.82 4.45 -22.43
CA CYS A 218 21.99 4.76 -21.00
C CYS A 218 23.43 5.17 -20.74
N THR A 219 23.68 6.45 -20.49
CA THR A 219 24.98 6.93 -19.99
C THR A 219 25.05 6.73 -18.48
N SER A 220 26.21 6.28 -17.99
CA SER A 220 26.43 6.21 -16.54
C SER A 220 26.28 7.60 -15.94
N TRP A 221 25.58 7.67 -14.81
CA TRP A 221 25.44 8.88 -14.02
C TRP A 221 26.82 9.51 -13.70
N LYS A 222 27.85 8.67 -13.49
CA LYS A 222 29.22 9.12 -13.21
C LYS A 222 29.95 9.75 -14.40
N GLU A 223 29.61 9.37 -15.63
CA GLU A 223 30.36 9.79 -16.83
C GLU A 223 29.86 11.13 -17.39
N THR A 224 28.61 11.49 -17.14
CA THR A 224 28.00 12.72 -17.69
C THR A 224 28.27 13.97 -16.84
N GLY A 225 28.93 13.82 -15.68
CA GLY A 225 29.15 14.93 -14.75
C GLY A 225 27.85 15.58 -14.25
N ARG A 226 26.73 14.84 -14.30
CA ARG A 226 25.46 15.24 -13.71
C ARG A 226 25.11 14.29 -12.56
N GLY A 227 24.98 14.89 -11.37
CA GLY A 227 24.70 14.29 -10.09
C GLY A 227 25.90 13.73 -9.33
N THR A 228 27.05 14.40 -9.32
CA THR A 228 27.81 14.45 -8.06
C THR A 228 26.85 14.91 -6.93
N PRO A 229 27.04 14.52 -5.67
CA PRO A 229 26.19 14.99 -4.56
C PRO A 229 26.05 16.53 -4.50
N TRP A 230 26.98 17.23 -5.16
CA TRP A 230 27.13 18.67 -5.22
C TRP A 230 26.64 19.30 -6.53
N ASP A 231 26.25 18.49 -7.52
CA ASP A 231 25.70 19.05 -8.75
C ASP A 231 24.35 19.68 -8.42
N PRO A 232 24.13 20.94 -8.86
CA PRO A 232 22.85 21.57 -8.66
C PRO A 232 21.80 20.66 -9.29
N LYS A 233 20.77 20.29 -8.51
CA LYS A 233 19.60 19.59 -9.03
C LYS A 233 19.21 20.31 -10.33
N PRO A 234 18.96 19.57 -11.44
CA PRO A 234 18.47 20.20 -12.65
C PRO A 234 17.34 21.13 -12.25
N PRO A 235 17.31 22.37 -12.78
CA PRO A 235 16.36 23.38 -12.34
C PRO A 235 15.00 22.71 -12.32
N SER A 236 14.41 22.62 -11.11
CA SER A 236 13.10 22.04 -10.94
C SER A 236 12.20 22.67 -11.99
N PHE A 237 11.40 21.86 -12.69
CA PHE A 237 10.43 22.39 -13.65
C PHE A 237 9.75 23.63 -13.04
N PRO A 238 9.55 24.69 -13.84
CA PRO A 238 8.87 25.88 -13.34
C PRO A 238 7.59 25.44 -12.64
N ALA A 239 7.37 25.97 -11.44
CA ALA A 239 6.25 25.57 -10.61
C ALA A 239 4.97 25.68 -11.43
N ARG A 240 4.20 24.59 -11.51
CA ARG A 240 2.97 24.55 -12.29
C ARG A 240 1.84 25.10 -11.42
N PRO A 241 0.90 25.88 -12.00
CA PRO A 241 -0.31 26.24 -11.29
C PRO A 241 -1.07 24.96 -10.89
N LEU A 242 -1.50 24.90 -9.64
CA LEU A 242 -2.32 23.84 -9.10
C LEU A 242 -3.78 24.06 -9.55
N PRO A 243 -4.55 22.99 -9.77
CA PRO A 243 -5.99 23.08 -9.97
C PRO A 243 -6.67 23.84 -8.80
N PRO A 244 -7.74 24.62 -9.04
CA PRO A 244 -8.41 25.42 -8.01
C PRO A 244 -8.82 24.63 -6.76
N TRP A 245 -9.28 23.39 -6.92
CA TRP A 245 -9.70 22.55 -5.79
C TRP A 245 -8.52 22.13 -4.87
N ILE A 246 -7.31 21.95 -5.41
CA ILE A 246 -6.12 21.66 -4.60
C ILE A 246 -5.73 22.93 -3.84
N CYS A 247 -5.78 24.05 -4.53
CA CYS A 247 -5.57 25.37 -3.97
C CYS A 247 -6.50 25.66 -2.78
N GLU A 248 -7.80 25.34 -2.88
CA GLU A 248 -8.78 25.43 -1.79
C GLU A 248 -8.43 24.49 -0.62
N LEU A 249 -8.13 23.22 -0.92
CA LEU A 249 -7.75 22.23 0.10
C LEU A 249 -6.50 22.66 0.91
N LEU A 250 -5.52 23.23 0.22
CA LEU A 250 -4.28 23.71 0.84
C LEU A 250 -4.44 25.05 1.59
N GLN A 251 -5.49 25.82 1.30
CA GLN A 251 -5.83 27.01 2.10
C GLN A 251 -6.37 26.65 3.46
N ASP A 252 -7.07 25.52 3.58
CA ASP A 252 -7.62 25.03 4.83
C ASP A 252 -6.55 24.33 5.69
N GLU A 253 -5.56 23.68 5.07
CA GLU A 253 -4.43 23.02 5.74
C GLU A 253 -3.31 23.98 6.19
N ARG A 254 -3.62 25.27 6.44
CA ARG A 254 -2.61 26.27 6.83
C ARG A 254 -1.73 25.76 7.98
N PRO A 255 -0.40 26.03 7.91
CA PRO A 255 0.53 25.55 8.91
C PRO A 255 0.08 25.98 10.30
N VAL A 256 0.06 25.01 11.21
CA VAL A 256 -0.13 25.24 12.65
C VAL A 256 0.82 26.37 13.07
N SER A 257 0.26 27.42 13.70
CA SER A 257 1.03 28.57 14.16
C SER A 257 2.26 28.09 14.94
N GLY A 258 3.46 28.49 14.48
CA GLY A 258 4.74 28.14 15.10
C GLY A 258 5.66 27.25 14.27
N VAL A 259 5.21 26.66 13.15
CA VAL A 259 6.10 25.88 12.27
C VAL A 259 6.64 26.77 11.13
N GLY A 260 7.79 27.40 11.36
CA GLY A 260 8.46 28.31 10.40
C GLY A 260 9.12 27.64 9.18
N ARG A 261 8.59 26.51 8.68
CA ARG A 261 9.13 25.87 7.48
C ARG A 261 8.27 26.22 6.25
N PRO A 262 8.89 26.61 5.12
CA PRO A 262 8.14 26.89 3.90
C PRO A 262 7.43 25.62 3.43
N LEU A 263 6.17 25.77 3.01
CA LEU A 263 5.38 24.65 2.52
C LEU A 263 6.05 24.05 1.26
N PRO A 264 6.10 22.71 1.12
CA PRO A 264 6.76 22.07 -0.02
C PRO A 264 6.15 22.44 -1.37
N PHE A 265 4.95 23.02 -1.38
CA PHE A 265 4.20 23.47 -2.56
C PHE A 265 4.03 25.00 -2.65
N ALA A 266 4.75 25.78 -1.84
CA ALA A 266 4.63 27.25 -1.82
C ALA A 266 4.90 27.90 -3.19
N SER A 267 5.86 27.37 -3.95
CA SER A 267 6.15 27.83 -5.31
C SER A 267 5.01 27.57 -6.30
N SER A 268 4.32 26.44 -6.16
CA SER A 268 3.16 26.08 -7.01
C SER A 268 1.91 26.87 -6.64
N LEU A 269 1.70 27.17 -5.35
CA LEU A 269 0.62 28.08 -4.92
C LEU A 269 0.83 29.50 -5.45
N ARG A 270 2.06 30.03 -5.35
CA ARG A 270 2.43 31.33 -5.95
C ARG A 270 2.19 31.35 -7.46
N ALA A 271 2.60 30.28 -8.16
CA ALA A 271 2.33 30.13 -9.60
C ALA A 271 0.82 30.06 -9.93
N SER A 272 -0.02 29.72 -8.95
CA SER A 272 -1.49 29.70 -9.05
C SER A 272 -2.15 31.03 -8.68
N GLY A 273 -1.37 32.08 -8.39
CA GLY A 273 -1.89 33.38 -7.93
C GLY A 273 -2.36 33.39 -6.47
N MET A 274 -2.01 32.36 -5.70
CA MET A 274 -2.33 32.23 -4.29
C MET A 274 -1.07 32.55 -3.49
N ASP A 275 -0.80 33.84 -3.25
CA ASP A 275 0.30 34.23 -2.39
C ASP A 275 -0.03 33.87 -0.94
N CYS A 276 0.72 32.91 -0.39
CA CYS A 276 0.84 32.78 1.06
C CYS A 276 1.54 34.05 1.55
N THR A 277 0.79 35.05 2.00
CA THR A 277 1.35 36.18 2.74
C THR A 277 1.99 35.63 4.01
N GLU A 278 3.30 35.44 3.97
CA GLU A 278 4.16 35.28 5.13
C GLU A 278 4.14 36.64 5.86
N GLU A 279 3.13 36.89 6.68
CA GLU A 279 3.22 38.03 7.60
C GLU A 279 4.29 37.71 8.65
N PRO A 280 5.32 38.56 8.80
CA PRO A 280 6.33 38.39 9.82
C PRO A 280 5.70 38.68 11.18
N THR A 281 5.20 37.65 11.87
CA THR A 281 4.74 37.79 13.25
C THR A 281 5.95 37.89 14.19
N ASP A 282 6.47 39.11 14.35
CA ASP A 282 7.24 39.51 15.53
C ASP A 282 6.28 39.59 16.72
N ILE A 283 5.98 38.44 17.34
CA ILE A 283 5.23 38.38 18.59
C ILE A 283 6.19 37.94 19.69
N CYS A 284 6.77 38.93 20.39
CA CYS A 284 7.32 38.74 21.72
C CYS A 284 6.19 38.35 22.67
N VAL A 285 6.15 37.07 23.07
CA VAL A 285 5.26 36.62 24.15
C VAL A 285 5.92 36.96 25.49
N PRO A 286 5.26 37.71 26.40
CA PRO A 286 5.78 37.98 27.72
C PRO A 286 5.71 36.71 28.58
N VAL A 287 6.80 36.46 29.31
CA VAL A 287 6.91 35.44 30.35
C VAL A 287 5.92 35.78 31.47
N VAL A 288 4.97 34.89 31.74
CA VAL A 288 4.09 34.95 32.90
C VAL A 288 4.58 33.92 33.91
N GLU A 289 4.92 34.43 35.10
CA GLU A 289 5.40 33.70 36.26
C GLU A 289 4.26 33.58 37.30
N THR A 290 4.24 32.44 38.02
CA THR A 290 3.53 32.13 39.30
C THR A 290 1.96 32.00 39.29
N GLN A 291 1.25 31.14 40.03
CA GLN A 291 1.50 30.23 41.18
C GLN A 291 0.25 29.34 41.50
N GLU A 292 0.45 28.19 42.19
CA GLU A 292 -0.45 27.45 43.14
C GLU A 292 -1.85 26.94 42.67
N SER A 293 -2.50 25.88 43.20
CA SER A 293 -2.29 24.83 44.20
C SER A 293 -3.56 23.96 44.12
N VAL A 294 -3.47 22.63 43.97
CA VAL A 294 -4.56 21.73 44.43
C VAL A 294 -3.92 20.44 44.94
N ALA A 295 -4.11 20.20 46.23
CA ALA A 295 -3.67 19.01 46.95
C ALA A 295 -4.36 17.74 46.41
N ALA A 296 -3.55 16.70 46.18
CA ALA A 296 -4.03 15.33 46.01
C ALA A 296 -3.20 14.40 46.89
N THR A 297 -3.93 13.59 47.66
CA THR A 297 -3.46 12.62 48.66
C THR A 297 -2.56 11.54 48.05
N PRO A 298 -1.40 11.21 48.65
CA PRO A 298 -0.52 10.17 48.13
C PRO A 298 -1.04 8.76 48.49
N PRO A 299 -1.03 7.80 47.55
CA PRO A 299 -1.19 6.40 47.88
C PRO A 299 0.11 5.85 48.48
N GLU A 300 -0.06 5.08 49.54
CA GLU A 300 0.96 4.41 50.35
C GLU A 300 1.69 3.35 49.48
N GLU A 301 2.89 3.71 49.00
CA GLU A 301 3.80 2.79 48.30
C GLU A 301 4.33 1.74 49.29
N THR A 302 4.00 0.49 49.03
CA THR A 302 4.56 -0.67 49.72
C THR A 302 5.92 -0.97 49.08
N GLU A 303 6.98 -0.50 49.73
CA GLU A 303 8.39 -0.75 49.37
C GLU A 303 8.69 -2.25 49.51
N VAL A 304 8.44 -3.02 48.45
CA VAL A 304 8.94 -4.38 48.33
C VAL A 304 10.41 -4.25 47.94
N ALA A 305 11.30 -4.48 48.91
CA ALA A 305 12.74 -4.53 48.70
C ALA A 305 13.09 -5.65 47.71
N SER A 306 13.06 -5.32 46.42
CA SER A 306 13.54 -6.18 45.34
C SER A 306 15.06 -6.24 45.38
N GLU A 307 15.62 -7.45 45.37
CA GLU A 307 17.04 -7.68 45.14
C GLU A 307 17.53 -6.86 43.93
N PRO A 308 18.74 -6.30 43.97
CA PRO A 308 19.27 -5.49 42.88
C PRO A 308 19.38 -6.34 41.62
N ALA A 309 18.45 -6.14 40.68
CA ALA A 309 18.48 -6.80 39.39
C ALA A 309 19.84 -6.50 38.72
N GLU A 310 20.55 -7.55 38.31
CA GLU A 310 21.80 -7.41 37.57
C GLU A 310 21.56 -6.58 36.32
N VAL A 311 22.09 -5.35 36.30
CA VAL A 311 21.94 -4.45 35.17
C VAL A 311 22.82 -4.95 34.03
N ASN A 312 22.20 -5.22 32.88
CA ASN A 312 22.91 -5.69 31.70
C ASN A 312 23.98 -4.64 31.26
N PRO A 313 25.27 -5.02 31.16
CA PRO A 313 26.34 -4.07 30.85
C PRO A 313 26.19 -3.44 29.45
N HIS A 314 25.49 -4.09 28.53
CA HIS A 314 25.21 -3.53 27.21
C HIS A 314 24.25 -2.33 27.26
N LEU A 315 23.43 -2.19 28.30
CA LEU A 315 22.55 -1.03 28.47
C LEU A 315 23.28 0.20 29.03
N LEU A 316 24.54 0.05 29.43
CA LEU A 316 25.38 1.13 29.97
C LEU A 316 26.25 1.81 28.90
N MET A 317 26.23 1.34 27.65
CA MET A 317 26.97 2.00 26.57
C MET A 317 26.29 3.32 26.16
N SER A 318 27.07 4.25 25.61
CA SER A 318 26.51 5.50 25.09
C SER A 318 25.63 5.24 23.87
N ILE A 319 24.66 6.12 23.61
CA ILE A 319 23.79 6.03 22.42
C ILE A 319 24.63 6.07 21.13
N HIS A 320 25.77 6.78 21.14
CA HIS A 320 26.69 6.84 20.01
C HIS A 320 27.34 5.48 19.76
N ASP A 321 28.01 4.92 20.78
CA ASP A 321 28.72 3.63 20.67
C ASP A 321 27.74 2.50 20.32
N TRP A 322 26.51 2.59 20.83
CA TRP A 322 25.45 1.67 20.46
C TRP A 322 25.11 1.71 18.98
N LEU A 323 24.84 2.88 18.41
CA LEU A 323 24.51 3.02 16.99
C LEU A 323 25.67 2.58 16.09
N GLU A 324 26.92 2.83 16.49
CA GLU A 324 28.10 2.30 15.78
C GLU A 324 28.20 0.77 15.89
N SER A 325 27.88 0.18 17.05
CA SER A 325 27.94 -1.27 17.24
C SER A 325 26.88 -2.06 16.47
N ILE A 326 25.81 -1.39 16.03
CA ILE A 326 24.70 -2.03 15.33
C ILE A 326 25.06 -2.36 13.87
N ASP A 327 25.88 -1.53 13.23
CA ASP A 327 26.16 -1.62 11.80
C ASP A 327 27.57 -1.06 11.47
N ASP A 328 28.41 -1.90 10.88
CA ASP A 328 29.78 -1.56 10.45
C ASP A 328 29.81 -0.41 9.42
N SER A 329 28.71 -0.18 8.71
CA SER A 329 28.62 0.87 7.70
C SER A 329 28.18 2.25 8.23
N LEU A 330 28.00 2.37 9.56
CA LEU A 330 27.68 3.62 10.25
C LEU A 330 26.36 4.27 9.78
N PHE A 331 25.49 3.57 9.04
CA PHE A 331 24.24 4.17 8.56
C PHE A 331 23.29 4.50 9.71
N MET A 332 23.43 3.84 10.84
CA MET A 332 22.57 4.05 12.01
C MET A 332 22.86 5.37 12.73
N LEU A 333 24.05 5.95 12.56
CA LEU A 333 24.40 7.26 13.13
C LEU A 333 23.52 8.40 12.59
N GLN A 334 22.86 8.24 11.45
CA GLN A 334 21.92 9.25 10.94
C GLN A 334 20.74 9.53 11.90
N TYR A 335 20.47 8.62 12.84
CA TYR A 335 19.42 8.76 13.84
C TYR A 335 19.91 9.35 15.16
N TYR A 336 21.22 9.56 15.32
CA TYR A 336 21.84 9.96 16.59
C TYR A 336 21.16 11.19 17.21
N ASP A 337 21.12 12.31 16.49
CA ASP A 337 20.53 13.56 16.98
C ASP A 337 19.08 13.39 17.44
N ARG A 338 18.31 12.57 16.72
CA ARG A 338 16.90 12.34 17.03
C ARG A 338 16.73 11.42 18.24
N VAL A 339 17.60 10.41 18.39
CA VAL A 339 17.56 9.51 19.54
C VAL A 339 17.97 10.27 20.81
N ILE A 340 19.08 11.02 20.79
CA ILE A 340 19.53 11.79 21.97
C ILE A 340 18.57 12.92 22.35
N SER A 341 17.80 13.47 21.39
CA SER A 341 16.81 14.51 21.71
C SER A 341 15.58 13.97 22.44
N ASN A 342 15.34 12.66 22.39
CA ASN A 342 14.18 12.01 23.00
C ASN A 342 14.56 11.09 24.17
N PHE A 343 15.82 10.66 24.26
CA PHE A 343 16.28 9.64 25.21
C PHE A 343 17.66 10.00 25.79
N ASP A 344 17.78 9.81 27.10
CA ASP A 344 19.01 10.07 27.86
C ASP A 344 19.95 8.86 27.86
N SER A 345 19.42 7.64 27.75
CA SER A 345 20.21 6.40 27.81
C SER A 345 19.54 5.19 27.15
N LEU A 346 20.32 4.14 26.87
CA LEU A 346 19.77 2.87 26.38
C LEU A 346 18.93 2.14 27.40
N LYS A 347 19.30 2.26 28.68
CA LYS A 347 18.50 1.73 29.77
C LYS A 347 17.09 2.33 29.75
N GLN A 348 16.95 3.63 29.52
CA GLN A 348 15.63 4.27 29.38
C GLN A 348 14.84 3.73 28.19
N ILE A 349 15.49 3.52 27.03
CA ILE A 349 14.84 2.94 25.85
C ILE A 349 14.36 1.51 26.16
N HIS A 350 15.20 0.70 26.80
CA HIS A 350 14.87 -0.66 27.22
C HIS A 350 13.67 -0.67 28.17
N ASP A 351 13.74 0.11 29.25
CA ASP A 351 12.73 0.11 30.31
C ASP A 351 11.37 0.63 29.85
N ILE A 352 11.34 1.57 28.88
CA ILE A 352 10.09 2.16 28.37
C ILE A 352 9.51 1.40 27.19
N TYR A 353 10.34 0.86 26.29
CA TYR A 353 9.87 0.33 25.00
C TYR A 353 10.17 -1.15 24.77
N PHE A 354 11.07 -1.78 25.52
CA PHE A 354 11.42 -3.18 25.28
C PHE A 354 10.63 -4.13 26.18
N HIS A 355 9.72 -4.88 25.57
CA HIS A 355 8.84 -5.81 26.30
C HIS A 355 8.74 -7.13 25.53
N ALA A 356 8.76 -8.26 26.26
CA ALA A 356 8.59 -9.59 25.68
C ALA A 356 9.53 -9.90 24.49
N GLY A 357 10.79 -9.42 24.55
CA GLY A 357 11.79 -9.63 23.50
C GLY A 357 11.58 -8.81 22.22
N ARG A 358 10.78 -7.74 22.28
CA ARG A 358 10.48 -6.85 21.16
C ARG A 358 10.51 -5.39 21.60
N LEU A 359 10.93 -4.50 20.70
CA LEU A 359 10.75 -3.06 20.87
C LEU A 359 9.35 -2.65 20.42
N ASP A 360 8.73 -1.79 21.21
CA ASP A 360 7.46 -1.19 20.91
C ASP A 360 7.54 -0.21 19.71
N ALA A 361 6.45 -0.10 18.96
CA ALA A 361 6.40 0.75 17.77
C ALA A 361 6.58 2.25 18.08
N GLY A 362 6.23 2.68 19.30
CA GLY A 362 6.38 4.04 19.79
C GLY A 362 7.83 4.52 19.80
N PHE A 363 8.79 3.63 20.07
CA PHE A 363 10.22 3.96 20.00
C PHE A 363 10.62 4.43 18.60
N PHE A 364 10.23 3.67 17.57
CA PHE A 364 10.61 4.00 16.19
C PHE A 364 10.00 5.31 15.71
N VAL A 365 8.80 5.64 16.20
CA VAL A 365 8.14 6.92 15.91
C VAL A 365 8.91 8.06 16.58
N ALA A 366 9.23 7.94 17.87
CA ALA A 366 9.98 8.96 18.60
C ALA A 366 11.38 9.19 18.02
N ALA A 367 12.10 8.10 17.70
CA ALA A 367 13.42 8.12 17.09
C ALA A 367 13.43 8.54 15.61
N GLY A 368 12.26 8.71 14.96
CA GLY A 368 12.17 9.08 13.55
C GLY A 368 12.64 7.99 12.58
N ILE A 369 12.61 6.72 13.00
CA ILE A 369 13.06 5.58 12.21
C ILE A 369 11.87 5.05 11.41
N THR A 370 11.81 5.40 10.12
CA THR A 370 10.72 4.99 9.23
C THR A 370 11.02 3.71 8.44
N LYS A 371 12.29 3.48 8.10
CA LYS A 371 12.73 2.36 7.25
C LYS A 371 12.65 1.02 7.98
N LEU A 372 11.93 0.06 7.40
CA LEU A 372 11.68 -1.26 8.01
C LEU A 372 12.97 -2.04 8.28
N GLY A 373 13.93 -2.04 7.35
CA GLY A 373 15.23 -2.68 7.54
C GLY A 373 15.97 -2.17 8.77
N HIS A 374 15.98 -0.85 8.99
CA HIS A 374 16.65 -0.25 10.14
C HIS A 374 15.95 -0.61 11.46
N LYS A 375 14.61 -0.64 11.47
CA LYS A 375 13.83 -1.11 12.64
C LYS A 375 14.25 -2.53 13.02
N ARG A 376 14.30 -3.45 12.05
CA ARG A 376 14.65 -4.86 12.29
C ARG A 376 16.06 -5.03 12.83
N ILE A 377 17.03 -4.24 12.35
CA ILE A 377 18.41 -4.32 12.84
C ILE A 377 18.46 -3.89 14.31
N ILE A 378 17.78 -2.81 14.69
CA ILE A 378 17.70 -2.37 16.08
C ILE A 378 16.96 -3.39 16.96
N GLU A 379 15.81 -3.90 16.51
CA GLU A 379 15.08 -4.96 17.25
C GLU A 379 15.93 -6.20 17.46
N LYS A 380 16.69 -6.60 16.45
CA LYS A 380 17.60 -7.74 16.52
C LYS A 380 18.67 -7.49 17.58
N TRP A 381 19.28 -6.30 17.59
CA TRP A 381 20.29 -5.96 18.59
C TRP A 381 19.75 -6.05 20.00
N PHE A 382 18.58 -5.46 20.29
CA PHE A 382 17.97 -5.53 21.62
C PHE A 382 17.64 -6.97 22.01
N ARG A 383 17.12 -7.79 21.10
CA ARG A 383 16.81 -9.20 21.36
C ARG A 383 18.05 -10.06 21.66
N GLU A 384 19.18 -9.73 21.05
CA GLU A 384 20.43 -10.50 21.22
C GLU A 384 21.25 -10.03 22.42
N LYS A 385 21.09 -8.77 22.85
CA LYS A 385 21.93 -8.13 23.86
C LYS A 385 21.22 -7.83 25.17
N CYS A 386 19.89 -7.79 25.21
CA CYS A 386 19.07 -7.54 26.40
C CYS A 386 18.24 -8.78 26.73
#